data_AF-A0A2N2CMS2-F1
#
_entry.id   AF-A0A2N2CMS2-F1
#
_cell.length_a   1.000
_cell.length_b   1.000
_cell.length_c   1.000
_cell.angle_alpha   90.00
_cell.angle_beta   90.00
_cell.angle_gamma   90.00
#
_symmetry.space_group_name_H-M   'P 1'
#
loop_
_entity.id
_entity.type
_entity.pdbx_description
1 polymer ?
#
loop_
_entity_poly.entity_id
_entity_poly.type
_entity_poly.pdbx_seq_one_letter_code
_entity_poly.pdbx_strand_id
1 'polypeptide(L)'
;MLDAKMTVLSLESESDSSGNITYGWLPYHETWGTYELKQARNIFSAVALGARTVEITLRRQPISLDNSIFRGERQLFITQIDDTATPHFTTLTTALIDPVNCSVEQETFKKNDLNRLISDGIKKTTFPAWMTEKYLGRTQAEPQVVLDTMYVLITPKVVELEAGDLVTVEEKTYKVYIAHTLDDHKNEYEIARKDEA
;
A
#
# COMPACT_ATOMS: atom_id res chain seq x y z
N MET A 1 0.57 -28.16 -11.57
CA MET A 1 -0.78 -28.02 -12.18
C MET A 1 -1.41 -26.80 -11.53
N LEU A 2 -1.97 -25.86 -12.29
CA LEU A 2 -2.65 -24.70 -11.70
C LEU A 2 -3.94 -25.20 -11.05
N ASP A 3 -4.11 -24.96 -9.75
CA ASP A 3 -5.11 -25.65 -8.92
C ASP A 3 -6.00 -24.70 -8.12
N ALA A 4 -5.67 -23.41 -8.08
CA ALA A 4 -6.43 -22.40 -7.36
C ALA A 4 -6.95 -21.31 -8.30
N LYS A 5 -8.25 -21.03 -8.18
CA LYS A 5 -8.87 -19.84 -8.75
C LYS A 5 -8.46 -18.61 -7.94
N MET A 6 -8.10 -17.53 -8.64
CA MET A 6 -7.69 -16.26 -8.05
C MET A 6 -8.27 -15.11 -8.87
N THR A 7 -8.38 -13.94 -8.25
CA THR A 7 -8.83 -12.71 -8.93
C THR A 7 -7.69 -11.70 -8.90
N VAL A 8 -7.35 -11.16 -10.07
CA VAL A 8 -6.47 -9.99 -10.17
C VAL A 8 -7.33 -8.76 -9.90
N LEU A 9 -6.85 -7.89 -9.01
CA LEU A 9 -7.49 -6.65 -8.64
C LEU A 9 -6.74 -5.46 -9.26
N SER A 10 -7.49 -4.47 -9.75
CA SER A 10 -6.97 -3.16 -10.12
C SER A 10 -7.45 -2.11 -9.13
N LEU A 11 -6.63 -1.09 -8.91
CA LEU A 11 -7.05 0.07 -8.13
C LEU A 11 -7.84 1.00 -9.04
N GLU A 12 -9.08 1.27 -8.66
CA GLU A 12 -9.96 2.19 -9.36
C GLU A 12 -10.32 3.36 -8.45
N SER A 13 -10.69 4.50 -9.03
CA SER A 13 -11.07 5.70 -8.30
C SER A 13 -12.45 6.20 -8.72
N GLU A 14 -13.23 6.64 -7.75
CA GLU A 14 -14.48 7.37 -7.97
C GLU A 14 -14.38 8.73 -7.31
N SER A 15 -14.83 9.78 -8.01
CA SER A 15 -14.89 11.14 -7.48
C SER A 15 -16.33 11.57 -7.29
N ASP A 16 -16.65 12.14 -6.14
CA ASP A 16 -17.98 12.70 -5.88
C ASP A 16 -18.13 14.13 -6.44
N SER A 17 -19.35 14.66 -6.39
CA SER A 17 -19.66 16.03 -6.84
C SER A 17 -18.96 17.12 -6.03
N SER A 18 -18.48 16.80 -4.83
CA SER A 18 -17.71 17.69 -3.97
C SER A 18 -16.20 17.58 -4.24
N GLY A 19 -15.78 16.70 -5.15
CA GLY A 19 -14.40 16.43 -5.54
C GLY A 19 -13.63 15.57 -4.54
N ASN A 20 -14.30 14.91 -3.60
CA ASN A 20 -13.66 13.87 -2.79
C ASN A 20 -13.40 12.64 -3.66
N ILE A 21 -12.32 11.93 -3.38
CA ILE A 21 -11.90 10.77 -4.15
C ILE A 21 -11.94 9.53 -3.26
N THR A 22 -12.51 8.45 -3.76
CA THR A 22 -12.47 7.14 -3.12
C THR A 22 -11.78 6.17 -4.05
N TYR A 23 -10.64 5.64 -3.62
CA TYR A 23 -9.95 4.53 -4.27
C TYR A 23 -10.43 3.21 -3.70
N GLY A 24 -10.52 2.19 -4.54
CA GLY A 24 -10.90 0.84 -4.14
C GLY A 24 -10.27 -0.22 -5.04
N TRP A 25 -9.99 -1.38 -4.46
CA TRP A 25 -9.60 -2.54 -5.24
C TRP A 25 -10.83 -3.19 -5.87
N LEU A 26 -10.89 -3.21 -7.19
CA LEU A 26 -11.97 -3.83 -7.94
C LEU A 26 -11.47 -5.06 -8.72
N PRO A 27 -12.31 -6.10 -8.89
CA PRO A 27 -11.99 -7.23 -9.75
C PRO A 27 -11.67 -6.77 -11.17
N TYR A 28 -10.46 -7.05 -11.62
CA TYR A 28 -10.02 -6.79 -12.99
C TYR A 28 -10.29 -8.01 -13.88
N HIS A 29 -9.76 -9.19 -13.50
CA HIS A 29 -10.09 -10.46 -14.15
C HIS A 29 -9.80 -11.67 -13.27
N GLU A 30 -10.36 -12.82 -13.65
CA GLU A 30 -10.11 -14.10 -12.99
C GLU A 30 -8.95 -14.85 -13.64
N THR A 31 -8.15 -15.54 -12.82
CA THR A 31 -7.02 -16.34 -13.28
C THR A 31 -6.90 -17.64 -12.47
N TRP A 32 -6.05 -18.54 -12.95
CA TRP A 32 -5.74 -19.79 -12.27
C TRP A 32 -4.24 -19.87 -12.02
N GLY A 33 -3.87 -20.25 -10.80
CA GLY A 33 -2.49 -20.30 -10.36
C GLY A 33 -2.23 -21.45 -9.39
N THR A 34 -0.96 -21.74 -9.15
CA THR A 34 -0.53 -22.41 -7.92
C THR A 34 -0.41 -21.39 -6.80
N TYR A 35 -0.51 -21.85 -5.56
CA TYR A 35 -0.29 -21.02 -4.38
C TYR A 35 0.61 -21.75 -3.41
N GLU A 36 1.77 -21.18 -3.13
CA GLU A 36 2.75 -21.78 -2.23
C GLU A 36 3.16 -20.81 -1.14
N LEU A 37 2.80 -21.13 0.10
CA LEU A 37 3.28 -20.39 1.27
C LEU A 37 4.76 -20.77 1.51
N LYS A 38 5.65 -19.78 1.49
CA LYS A 38 7.07 -19.98 1.74
C LYS A 38 7.40 -19.72 3.21
N GLN A 39 8.48 -20.32 3.71
CA GLN A 39 8.98 -20.07 5.07
C GLN A 39 9.70 -18.72 5.19
N ALA A 40 10.18 -18.17 4.08
CA ALA A 40 10.82 -16.87 4.03
C ALA A 40 9.81 -15.74 4.34
N ARG A 41 10.32 -14.66 4.95
CA ARG A 41 9.59 -13.40 5.08
C ARG A 41 9.75 -12.55 3.83
N ASN A 42 8.70 -11.85 3.46
CA ASN A 42 8.71 -10.91 2.36
C ASN A 42 9.19 -9.55 2.87
N ILE A 43 10.28 -9.03 2.31
CA ILE A 43 10.76 -7.67 2.57
C ILE A 43 10.18 -6.80 1.45
N PHE A 44 8.93 -6.41 1.60
CA PHE A 44 8.19 -5.60 0.64
C PHE A 44 8.35 -4.08 0.86
N SER A 45 9.01 -3.73 1.97
CA SER A 45 9.52 -2.41 2.31
C SER A 45 10.84 -2.58 3.07
N ALA A 46 11.80 -1.69 2.81
CA ALA A 46 13.09 -1.69 3.48
C ALA A 46 13.00 -1.25 4.96
N VAL A 47 11.95 -0.50 5.32
CA VAL A 47 11.75 0.08 6.65
C VAL A 47 10.70 -0.64 7.48
N ALA A 48 10.02 -1.64 6.92
CA ALA A 48 8.86 -2.28 7.52
C ALA A 48 9.14 -3.72 7.95
N LEU A 49 8.39 -4.22 8.95
CA LEU A 49 8.43 -5.63 9.31
C LEU A 49 7.88 -6.50 8.19
N GLY A 50 8.66 -7.53 7.81
CA GLY A 50 8.30 -8.43 6.73
C GLY A 50 7.08 -9.31 7.03
N ALA A 51 6.23 -9.47 6.02
CA ALA A 51 5.04 -10.33 6.03
C ALA A 51 5.40 -11.77 5.61
N ARG A 52 4.43 -12.69 5.66
CA ARG A 52 4.64 -14.04 5.11
C ARG A 52 4.69 -13.98 3.59
N THR A 53 5.65 -14.67 2.99
CA THR A 53 5.77 -14.75 1.53
C THR A 53 4.86 -15.82 0.96
N VAL A 54 4.13 -15.48 -0.10
CA VAL A 54 3.39 -16.41 -0.93
C VAL A 54 3.91 -16.29 -2.36
N GLU A 55 4.29 -17.42 -2.95
CA GLU A 55 4.63 -17.53 -4.35
C GLU A 55 3.42 -18.03 -5.13
N ILE A 56 3.13 -17.38 -6.25
CA ILE A 56 2.02 -17.72 -7.15
C ILE A 56 2.58 -17.92 -8.54
N THR A 57 2.37 -19.09 -9.13
CA THR A 57 2.69 -19.31 -10.55
C THR A 57 1.41 -19.32 -11.35
N LEU A 58 1.33 -18.48 -12.37
CA LEU A 58 0.16 -18.31 -13.24
C LEU A 58 0.56 -18.35 -14.71
N ARG A 59 -0.41 -18.58 -15.61
CA ARG A 59 -0.13 -18.47 -17.06
C ARG A 59 0.24 -17.03 -17.39
N ARG A 60 1.23 -16.83 -18.26
CA ARG A 60 1.68 -15.49 -18.62
C ARG A 60 0.52 -14.63 -19.12
N GLN A 61 0.37 -13.47 -18.51
CA GLN A 61 -0.70 -12.51 -18.75
C GLN A 61 -0.23 -11.11 -18.36
N PRO A 62 -0.87 -10.03 -18.84
CA PRO A 62 -0.60 -8.68 -18.36
C PRO A 62 -0.89 -8.57 -16.86
N ILE A 63 0.14 -8.26 -16.07
CA ILE A 63 0.05 -8.01 -14.63
C ILE A 63 1.20 -7.05 -14.24
N SER A 64 0.92 -6.10 -13.36
CA SER A 64 1.92 -5.16 -12.82
C SER A 64 1.98 -5.23 -11.29
N LEU A 65 2.96 -4.55 -10.70
CA LEU A 65 3.08 -4.40 -9.25
C LEU A 65 1.99 -3.50 -8.65
N ASP A 66 1.28 -2.73 -9.48
CA ASP A 66 0.13 -1.92 -9.07
C ASP A 66 -1.13 -2.78 -8.88
N ASN A 67 -1.10 -4.04 -9.33
CA ASN A 67 -2.17 -4.99 -9.10
C ASN A 67 -2.04 -5.66 -7.73
N SER A 68 -3.15 -6.23 -7.28
CA SER A 68 -3.19 -7.10 -6.12
C SER A 68 -3.88 -8.42 -6.47
N ILE A 69 -3.56 -9.50 -5.74
CA ILE A 69 -4.23 -10.79 -5.94
C ILE A 69 -5.19 -11.05 -4.79
N PHE A 70 -6.43 -11.36 -5.12
CA PHE A 70 -7.42 -11.84 -4.17
C PHE A 70 -7.60 -13.36 -4.30
N ARG A 71 -7.54 -14.06 -3.16
CA ARG A 71 -7.76 -15.50 -3.10
C ARG A 71 -8.54 -15.86 -1.84
N GLY A 72 -9.74 -16.39 -2.02
CA GLY A 72 -10.61 -16.78 -0.92
C GLY A 72 -11.08 -15.54 -0.15
N GLU A 73 -10.43 -15.28 0.99
CA GLU A 73 -10.71 -14.14 1.87
C GLU A 73 -9.47 -13.26 2.12
N ARG A 74 -8.36 -13.54 1.44
CA ARG A 74 -7.10 -12.83 1.65
C ARG A 74 -6.72 -12.08 0.41
N GLN A 75 -6.25 -10.85 0.63
CA GLN A 75 -5.62 -10.06 -0.40
C GLN A 75 -4.10 -10.15 -0.27
N LEU A 76 -3.41 -10.15 -1.40
CA LEU A 76 -1.97 -10.36 -1.52
C LEU A 76 -1.38 -9.17 -2.24
N PHE A 77 -0.39 -8.55 -1.62
CA PHE A 77 0.37 -7.45 -2.21
C PHE A 77 1.49 -8.01 -3.09
N ILE A 78 1.54 -7.62 -4.38
CA ILE A 78 2.57 -8.13 -5.31
C ILE A 78 3.86 -7.34 -5.10
N THR A 79 4.95 -8.06 -4.86
CA THR A 79 6.25 -7.45 -4.51
C THR A 79 7.29 -7.68 -5.59
N GLN A 80 7.10 -8.72 -6.39
CA GLN A 80 7.98 -9.05 -7.51
C GLN A 80 7.22 -9.85 -8.55
N ILE A 81 7.56 -9.63 -9.82
CA ILE A 81 7.08 -10.38 -10.98
C ILE A 81 8.30 -10.96 -11.68
N ASP A 82 8.31 -12.27 -11.92
CA ASP A 82 9.33 -12.97 -12.69
C ASP A 82 8.70 -13.77 -13.83
N ASP A 83 8.90 -13.28 -15.05
CA ASP A 83 8.52 -13.96 -16.28
C ASP A 83 9.63 -14.86 -16.85
N THR A 84 10.82 -14.86 -16.27
CA THR A 84 12.00 -15.49 -16.88
C THR A 84 12.21 -16.93 -16.42
N ALA A 85 11.76 -17.28 -15.21
CA ALA A 85 12.01 -18.58 -14.62
C ALA A 85 11.39 -19.75 -15.40
N THR A 86 10.20 -19.58 -16.00
CA THR A 86 9.48 -20.67 -16.69
C THR A 86 8.80 -20.17 -17.96
N PRO A 87 9.04 -20.80 -19.13
CA PRO A 87 8.37 -20.42 -20.37
C PRO A 87 6.85 -20.46 -20.24
N HIS A 88 6.17 -19.42 -20.73
CA HIS A 88 4.70 -19.27 -20.72
C HIS A 88 4.04 -19.10 -19.34
N PHE A 89 4.82 -19.02 -18.27
CA PHE A 89 4.33 -18.74 -16.92
C PHE A 89 4.96 -17.47 -16.38
N THR A 90 4.26 -16.87 -15.43
CA THR A 90 4.73 -15.76 -14.61
C THR A 90 4.70 -16.23 -13.17
N THR A 91 5.78 -15.97 -12.45
CA THR A 91 5.86 -16.20 -11.01
C THR A 91 5.75 -14.87 -10.28
N LEU A 92 4.78 -14.77 -9.38
CA LEU A 92 4.62 -13.62 -8.50
C LEU A 92 5.18 -13.98 -7.13
N THR A 93 6.00 -13.09 -6.59
CA THR A 93 6.26 -13.06 -5.14
C THR A 93 5.30 -12.06 -4.53
N THR A 94 4.59 -12.49 -3.50
CA THR A 94 3.57 -11.66 -2.84
C THR A 94 3.75 -11.66 -1.33
N ALA A 95 3.32 -10.59 -0.69
CA ALA A 95 3.19 -10.46 0.74
C ALA A 95 1.74 -10.76 1.15
N LEU A 96 1.56 -11.68 2.11
CA LEU A 96 0.26 -11.99 2.70
C LEU A 96 -0.06 -10.95 3.79
N ILE A 97 -0.68 -9.85 3.36
CA ILE A 97 -1.10 -8.73 4.20
C ILE A 97 -2.40 -8.15 3.64
N ASP A 98 -3.43 -8.10 4.49
CA ASP A 98 -4.73 -7.54 4.10
C ASP A 98 -4.68 -6.01 4.16
N PRO A 99 -5.30 -5.30 3.21
CA PRO A 99 -5.34 -3.86 3.22
C PRO A 99 -6.25 -3.35 4.34
N VAL A 100 -5.92 -2.15 4.82
CA VAL A 100 -6.70 -1.34 5.76
C VAL A 100 -7.27 -0.13 5.02
N ASN A 101 -8.47 0.28 5.40
CA ASN A 101 -9.11 1.47 4.86
C ASN A 101 -8.51 2.72 5.51
N CYS A 102 -8.09 3.65 4.67
CA CYS A 102 -7.49 4.90 5.10
C CYS A 102 -8.27 6.09 4.56
N SER A 103 -8.19 7.22 5.25
CA SER A 103 -8.62 8.50 4.70
C SER A 103 -7.73 9.64 5.18
N VAL A 104 -7.57 10.64 4.33
CA VAL A 104 -6.86 11.89 4.63
C VAL A 104 -7.72 13.06 4.18
N GLU A 105 -7.67 14.15 4.92
CA GLU A 105 -8.28 15.43 4.55
C GLU A 105 -7.17 16.44 4.33
N GLN A 106 -7.05 16.93 3.10
CA GLN A 106 -6.00 17.87 2.70
C GLN A 106 -6.63 19.16 2.16
N GLU A 107 -6.04 20.30 2.50
CA GLU A 107 -6.41 21.57 1.88
C GLU A 107 -5.87 21.59 0.45
N THR A 108 -6.77 21.81 -0.50
CA THR A 108 -6.42 21.89 -1.92
C THR A 108 -6.31 23.33 -2.35
N PHE A 109 -5.50 23.55 -3.38
CA PHE A 109 -5.21 24.89 -3.87
C PHE A 109 -5.37 24.95 -5.39
N LYS A 110 -5.97 26.03 -5.88
CA LYS A 110 -6.08 26.32 -7.31
C LYS A 110 -5.50 27.68 -7.64
N LYS A 111 -5.16 27.89 -8.91
CA LYS A 111 -4.75 29.20 -9.41
C LYS A 111 -5.99 29.99 -9.83
N ASN A 112 -6.08 31.24 -9.38
CA ASN A 112 -7.10 32.16 -9.88
C ASN A 112 -6.71 32.77 -11.23
N ASP A 113 -7.56 33.63 -11.79
CA ASP A 113 -7.33 34.31 -13.09
C ASP A 113 -6.06 35.18 -13.12
N LEU A 114 -5.52 35.53 -11.95
CA LEU A 114 -4.27 36.28 -11.78
C LEU A 114 -3.07 35.35 -11.47
N ASN A 115 -3.21 34.04 -11.69
CA ASN A 115 -2.21 33.00 -11.42
C ASN A 115 -1.72 32.98 -9.95
N ARG A 116 -2.54 33.47 -9.01
CA ARG A 116 -2.28 33.39 -7.57
C ARG A 116 -2.90 32.12 -7.02
N LEU A 117 -2.17 31.46 -6.13
CA LEU A 117 -2.64 30.27 -5.44
C LEU A 117 -3.69 30.68 -4.40
N ILE A 118 -4.88 30.10 -4.47
CA ILE A 118 -5.99 30.29 -3.54
C ILE A 118 -6.48 28.94 -3.04
N SER A 119 -6.94 28.88 -1.79
CA SER A 119 -7.58 27.69 -1.24
C SER A 119 -8.82 27.33 -2.05
N ASP A 120 -8.92 26.05 -2.43
CA ASP A 120 -10.08 25.44 -3.09
C ASP A 120 -10.89 24.57 -2.10
N GLY A 121 -10.60 24.72 -0.80
CA GLY A 121 -11.23 23.98 0.29
C GLY A 121 -10.55 22.65 0.60
N ILE A 122 -11.13 21.97 1.60
CA ILE A 122 -10.64 20.67 2.07
C ILE A 122 -11.25 19.57 1.20
N LYS A 123 -10.40 18.65 0.73
CA LYS A 123 -10.82 17.45 0.01
C LYS A 123 -10.48 16.23 0.85
N LYS A 124 -11.42 15.28 0.87
CA LYS A 124 -11.19 13.98 1.48
C LYS A 124 -10.79 12.98 0.42
N THR A 125 -9.71 12.26 0.68
CA THR A 125 -9.28 11.12 -0.14
C THR A 125 -9.35 9.87 0.71
N THR A 126 -10.12 8.88 0.27
CA THR A 126 -10.23 7.56 0.93
C THR A 126 -9.53 6.53 0.06
N PHE A 127 -8.73 5.64 0.66
CA PHE A 127 -7.91 4.69 -0.10
C PHE A 127 -7.56 3.44 0.71
N PRO A 128 -7.37 2.28 0.05
CA PRO A 128 -6.79 1.12 0.70
C PRO A 128 -5.27 1.30 0.84
N ALA A 129 -4.71 0.79 1.92
CA ALA A 129 -3.27 0.77 2.16
C ALA A 129 -2.87 -0.51 2.92
N TRP A 130 -1.58 -0.80 3.01
CA TRP A 130 -1.05 -1.86 3.85
C TRP A 130 -0.23 -1.27 4.99
N MET A 131 -0.54 -1.65 6.23
CA MET A 131 0.10 -1.11 7.42
C MET A 131 0.85 -2.20 8.18
N THR A 132 2.08 -1.91 8.60
CA THR A 132 2.90 -2.81 9.42
C THR A 132 3.79 -1.99 10.36
N GLU A 133 4.35 -2.62 11.39
CA GLU A 133 5.28 -1.94 12.30
C GLU A 133 6.60 -1.62 11.58
N LYS A 134 7.25 -0.52 11.99
CA LYS A 134 8.57 -0.15 11.49
C LYS A 134 9.63 -1.10 12.05
N TYR A 135 10.53 -1.56 11.18
CA TYR A 135 11.72 -2.28 11.61
C TYR A 135 12.76 -1.30 12.17
N LEU A 136 13.04 -1.41 13.48
CA LEU A 136 13.96 -0.48 14.17
C LEU A 136 15.44 -0.88 14.08
N GLY A 137 15.77 -2.02 13.45
CA GLY A 137 17.13 -2.57 13.46
C GLY A 137 17.62 -2.90 14.88
N ARG A 138 18.81 -3.50 15.00
CA ARG A 138 19.51 -3.59 16.29
C ARG A 138 20.34 -2.32 16.48
N THR A 139 19.74 -1.29 17.04
CA THR A 139 20.51 -0.16 17.59
C THR A 139 20.58 -0.36 19.10
N GLN A 140 21.78 -0.32 19.67
CA GLN A 140 21.98 -0.42 21.13
C GLN A 140 21.35 0.83 21.75
N ALA A 141 20.17 0.67 22.37
CA ALA A 141 19.47 1.79 23.00
C ALA A 141 20.17 2.18 24.30
N GLU A 142 20.48 3.47 24.46
CA GLU A 142 20.75 4.05 25.78
C GLU A 142 19.51 3.94 26.67
N PRO A 143 19.64 3.86 28.01
CA PRO A 143 18.57 3.39 28.91
C PRO A 143 17.34 4.32 29.07
N GLN A 144 17.25 5.42 28.33
CA GLN A 144 16.07 6.29 28.24
C GLN A 144 15.65 6.47 26.78
N VAL A 145 15.00 5.47 26.20
CA VAL A 145 14.27 5.65 24.93
C VAL A 145 12.81 5.36 25.19
N VAL A 146 11.99 6.42 25.15
CA VAL A 146 10.54 6.26 24.96
C VAL A 146 10.39 5.76 23.53
N LEU A 147 10.07 4.47 23.38
CA LEU A 147 9.80 3.88 22.08
C LEU A 147 8.40 4.28 21.66
N ASP A 148 8.27 5.40 20.97
CA ASP A 148 7.04 5.69 20.23
C ASP A 148 6.90 4.62 19.14
N THR A 149 5.75 3.94 19.13
CA THR A 149 5.54 2.86 18.18
C THR A 149 5.36 3.45 16.79
N MET A 150 6.39 3.31 15.95
CA MET A 150 6.36 3.77 14.56
C MET A 150 5.82 2.65 13.65
N TYR A 151 5.04 3.05 12.67
CA TYR A 151 4.48 2.17 11.64
C TYR A 151 4.89 2.65 10.26
N VAL A 152 4.80 1.75 9.29
CA VAL A 152 4.96 2.03 7.88
C VAL A 152 3.62 1.79 7.20
N LEU A 153 3.11 2.82 6.55
CA LEU A 153 1.92 2.77 5.71
C LEU A 153 2.34 2.74 4.25
N ILE A 154 1.96 1.69 3.55
CA ILE A 154 2.28 1.48 2.14
C ILE A 154 1.01 1.72 1.34
N THR A 155 1.06 2.67 0.42
CA THR A 155 -0.10 3.07 -0.37
C THR A 155 0.14 2.83 -1.85
N PRO A 156 -0.93 2.71 -2.66
CA PRO A 156 -0.79 2.82 -4.09
C PRO A 156 -0.10 4.13 -4.51
N LYS A 157 0.60 4.11 -5.64
CA LYS A 157 1.41 5.24 -6.10
C LYS A 157 0.65 6.56 -6.21
N VAL A 158 -0.61 6.49 -6.62
CA VAL A 158 -1.50 7.65 -6.83
C VAL A 158 -1.89 8.36 -5.53
N VAL A 159 -1.66 7.75 -4.37
CA VAL A 159 -1.93 8.35 -3.06
C VAL A 159 -0.68 9.08 -2.59
N GLU A 160 -0.75 10.40 -2.62
CA GLU A 160 0.33 11.30 -2.22
C GLU A 160 0.01 11.93 -0.85
N LEU A 161 0.82 11.61 0.14
CA LEU A 161 0.77 12.20 1.49
C LEU A 161 2.04 13.01 1.74
N GLU A 162 1.90 14.10 2.48
CA GLU A 162 3.01 14.96 2.89
C GLU A 162 3.37 14.74 4.36
N ALA A 163 4.62 15.06 4.71
CA ALA A 163 5.02 15.09 6.11
C ALA A 163 4.19 16.14 6.87
N GLY A 164 3.55 15.71 7.96
CA GLY A 164 2.61 16.53 8.73
C GLY A 164 1.15 16.16 8.51
N ASP A 165 0.81 15.46 7.42
CA ASP A 165 -0.56 15.01 7.17
C ASP A 165 -1.08 14.11 8.29
N LEU A 166 -2.38 14.22 8.54
CA LEU A 166 -3.11 13.37 9.47
C LEU A 166 -3.91 12.33 8.68
N VAL A 167 -3.41 11.10 8.66
CA VAL A 167 -4.08 9.97 8.03
C VAL A 167 -4.88 9.22 9.08
N THR A 168 -6.16 8.99 8.80
CA THR A 168 -7.00 8.09 9.60
C THR A 168 -6.92 6.71 8.99
N VAL A 169 -6.41 5.74 9.76
CA VAL A 169 -6.35 4.32 9.39
C VAL A 169 -7.39 3.60 10.22
N GLU A 170 -8.39 3.02 9.57
CA GLU A 170 -9.62 2.52 10.18
C GLU A 170 -10.28 3.61 11.07
N GLU A 171 -10.11 3.52 12.39
CA GLU A 171 -10.69 4.46 13.36
C GLU A 171 -9.64 5.29 14.12
N LYS A 172 -8.36 5.19 13.74
CA LYS A 172 -7.24 5.80 14.47
C LYS A 172 -6.49 6.80 13.61
N THR A 173 -6.14 7.95 14.19
CA THR A 173 -5.40 9.00 13.49
C THR A 173 -3.90 8.89 13.75
N TYR A 174 -3.14 8.94 12.66
CA TYR A 174 -1.69 8.90 12.65
C TYR A 174 -1.15 10.14 11.95
N LYS A 175 -0.01 10.63 12.42
CA LYS A 175 0.73 11.71 11.76
C LYS A 175 1.78 11.11 10.84
N VAL A 176 1.88 11.63 9.62
CA VAL A 176 2.96 11.30 8.68
C VAL A 176 4.22 12.06 9.07
N TYR A 177 5.34 11.35 9.25
CA TYR A 177 6.63 11.92 9.61
C TYR A 177 7.60 11.95 8.43
N ILE A 178 7.68 10.86 7.67
CA ILE A 178 8.58 10.70 6.54
C ILE A 178 7.80 10.11 5.37
N ALA A 179 8.03 10.64 4.17
CA ALA A 179 7.49 10.14 2.92
C ALA A 179 8.62 9.58 2.03
N HIS A 180 8.50 8.30 1.67
CA HIS A 180 9.39 7.59 0.76
C HIS A 180 8.63 7.33 -0.54
N THR A 181 8.87 8.15 -1.57
CA THR A 181 8.04 8.18 -2.80
C THR A 181 8.83 7.93 -4.09
N LEU A 182 10.05 7.38 -3.98
CA LEU A 182 10.91 7.12 -5.15
C LEU A 182 10.58 5.82 -5.88
N ASP A 183 9.87 4.89 -5.25
CA ASP A 183 9.41 3.66 -5.92
C ASP A 183 8.34 3.99 -6.96
N ASP A 184 8.38 3.35 -8.13
CA ASP A 184 7.50 3.68 -9.26
C ASP A 184 6.06 3.19 -9.06
N HIS A 185 5.82 2.22 -8.16
CA HIS A 185 4.55 1.50 -8.02
C HIS A 185 3.83 1.76 -6.69
N LYS A 186 4.56 2.17 -5.66
CA LYS A 186 4.00 2.46 -4.34
C LYS A 186 4.66 3.66 -3.68
N ASN A 187 3.98 4.20 -2.67
CA ASN A 187 4.60 5.11 -1.72
C ASN A 187 4.64 4.45 -0.34
N GLU A 188 5.63 4.81 0.48
CA GLU A 188 5.74 4.36 1.86
C GLU A 188 5.85 5.55 2.80
N TYR A 189 5.11 5.52 3.89
CA TYR A 189 5.06 6.60 4.86
C TYR A 189 5.35 6.08 6.25
N GLU A 190 6.27 6.74 6.95
CA GLU A 190 6.48 6.48 8.37
C GLU A 190 5.48 7.30 9.18
N ILE A 191 4.66 6.61 9.97
CA ILE A 191 3.56 7.21 10.72
C ILE A 191 3.62 6.81 12.20
N ALA A 192 3.17 7.69 13.09
CA ALA A 192 2.94 7.35 14.50
C ALA A 192 1.62 7.92 14.99
N ARG A 193 1.07 7.33 16.05
CA ARG A 193 -0.20 7.78 16.63
C ARG A 193 -0.06 9.18 17.19
N LYS A 194 -1.10 9.99 16.98
CA LYS A 194 -1.14 11.37 17.48
C LYS A 194 -1.16 11.46 19.02
N ASP A 195 -1.70 10.44 19.69
CA ASP A 195 -1.79 10.39 21.17
C ASP A 195 -0.52 9.83 21.84
N GLU A 196 0.47 9.41 21.05
CA GLU A 196 1.75 8.84 21.50
C GLU A 196 2.93 9.77 21.11
N ALA A 197 2.71 11.09 21.03
CA ALA A 197 3.72 12.10 20.68
C ALA A 197 3.74 13.30 21.64
#